data_AF-A0A183U2Y0-F1
#
_entry.id   AF-A0A183U2Y0-F1
#
_cell.length_a   1.000
_cell.length_b   1.000
_cell.length_c   1.000
_cell.angle_alpha   90.00
_cell.angle_beta   90.00
_cell.angle_gamma   90.00
#
_symmetry.space_group_name_H-M   'P 1'
#
loop_
_entity.id
_entity.type
_entity.pdbx_description
1 polymer ?
#
loop_
_entity_poly.entity_id
_entity_poly.type
_entity_poly.pdbx_seq_one_letter_code
_entity_poly.pdbx_strand_id
1 'polypeptide(L)'
;MEMFRQINKFASEGKWDSINNAPKLFLFGKGRADVYRVYHQMVSPDANIFGRSPYGQYMKALWRVFLIFGGTWALYTAYEQIVPEEYRLHYKYRAEHEHDEHVKH
;
A
#
# COMPACT_ATOMS: atom_id res chain seq x y z
N MET A 1 17.71 24.50 15.40
CA MET A 1 19.08 24.19 15.88
C MET A 1 19.21 22.84 16.57
N GLU A 2 18.14 22.29 17.17
CA GLU A 2 18.20 21.05 17.95
C GLU A 2 18.55 19.80 17.11
N MET A 3 18.05 19.72 15.87
CA MET A 3 18.38 18.64 14.92
C MET A 3 19.88 18.55 14.63
N PHE A 4 20.54 19.67 14.35
CA PHE A 4 21.99 19.70 14.10
C PHE A 4 22.80 19.32 15.35
N ARG A 5 22.32 19.64 16.56
CA ARG A 5 22.95 19.13 17.79
C ARG A 5 22.84 17.60 17.89
N GLN A 6 21.70 17.02 17.51
CA GLN A 6 21.52 15.56 17.50
C GLN A 6 22.40 14.88 16.44
N ILE A 7 22.51 15.46 15.24
CA ILE A 7 23.42 14.99 14.19
C ILE A 7 24.87 15.01 14.69
N ASN A 8 25.31 16.13 15.29
CA ASN A 8 26.66 16.24 15.86
C ASN A 8 26.90 15.23 16.98
N LYS A 9 25.90 14.98 17.83
CA LYS A 9 25.96 13.92 18.84
C LYS A 9 26.12 12.54 18.19
N PHE A 10 25.32 12.19 17.20
CA PHE A 10 25.42 10.91 16.50
C PHE A 10 26.72 10.76 15.71
N ALA A 11 27.27 11.84 15.16
CA ALA A 11 28.61 11.87 14.57
C ALA A 11 29.69 11.56 15.62
N SER A 12 29.61 12.20 16.79
CA SER A 12 30.55 11.93 17.91
C SER A 12 30.45 10.50 18.44
N GLU A 13 29.26 9.90 18.41
CA GLU A 13 29.03 8.49 18.78
C GLU A 13 29.41 7.50 17.66
N GLY A 14 29.93 8.00 16.53
CA GLY A 14 30.34 7.20 15.39
C GLY A 14 29.18 6.57 14.61
N LYS A 15 27.94 7.02 14.84
CA LYS A 15 26.71 6.52 14.23
C LYS A 15 26.28 7.28 12.98
N TRP A 16 26.83 8.48 12.78
CA TRP A 16 26.58 9.32 11.62
C TRP A 16 27.81 9.36 10.72
N ASP A 17 27.60 9.19 9.42
CA ASP A 17 28.58 9.46 8.40
C ASP A 17 28.50 10.95 8.04
N SER A 18 29.52 11.71 8.43
CA SER A 18 29.58 13.16 8.21
C SER A 18 29.90 13.53 6.77
N ILE A 19 30.47 12.61 5.98
CA ILE A 19 30.81 12.84 4.57
C ILE A 19 29.52 12.76 3.74
N ASN A 20 28.76 11.69 3.93
CA ASN A 20 27.51 11.45 3.20
C ASN A 20 26.28 12.07 3.87
N ASN A 21 26.46 12.66 5.06
CA ASN A 21 25.41 13.23 5.89
C ASN A 21 24.21 12.29 6.11
N ALA A 22 24.52 11.05 6.49
CA ALA A 22 23.55 9.97 6.62
C ALA A 22 23.92 9.06 7.80
N PRO A 23 22.99 8.21 8.29
CA PRO A 23 23.33 7.13 9.22
C PRO A 23 24.39 6.20 8.62
N LYS A 24 25.33 5.70 9.43
CA LYS A 24 26.29 4.68 8.94
C LYS A 24 25.56 3.42 8.45
N LEU A 25 26.10 2.80 7.40
CA LEU A 25 25.58 1.56 6.81
C LEU A 25 25.42 0.42 7.84
N PHE A 26 26.41 0.24 8.71
CA PHE A 26 26.42 -0.85 9.70
C PHE A 26 25.93 -0.37 11.07
N LEU A 27 24.72 0.18 11.12
CA LEU A 27 24.08 0.59 12.37
C LEU A 27 23.19 -0.52 12.94
N PHE A 28 23.67 -1.20 13.97
CA PHE A 28 22.93 -2.26 14.66
C PHE A 28 22.71 -1.92 16.13
N GLY A 29 21.58 -2.37 16.69
CA GLY A 29 21.28 -2.24 18.12
C GLY A 29 20.57 -0.94 18.55
N LYS A 30 20.66 -0.63 19.85
CA LYS A 30 19.95 0.49 20.49
C LYS A 30 20.44 1.84 19.94
N GLY A 31 19.50 2.68 19.51
CA GLY A 31 19.77 4.01 18.96
C GLY A 31 19.64 4.11 17.43
N ARG A 32 19.48 2.99 16.70
CA ARG A 32 19.20 3.02 15.26
C ARG A 32 17.92 3.79 14.94
N ALA A 33 16.85 3.53 15.68
CA ALA A 33 15.57 4.19 15.47
C ALA A 33 15.67 5.72 15.61
N ASP A 34 16.44 6.21 16.59
CA ASP A 34 16.61 7.64 16.83
C ASP A 34 17.44 8.31 15.72
N VAL A 35 18.53 7.66 15.28
CA VAL A 35 19.38 8.15 14.18
C VAL A 35 18.60 8.22 12.87
N TYR A 36 17.84 7.17 12.55
CA TYR A 36 16.98 7.17 11.36
C TYR A 36 15.83 8.17 11.48
N ARG A 37 15.25 8.38 12.68
CA ARG A 37 14.22 9.42 12.89
C ARG A 37 14.75 10.80 12.53
N VAL A 38 15.94 11.16 12.99
CA VAL A 38 16.59 12.44 12.67
C VAL A 38 16.92 12.52 11.18
N TYR A 39 17.42 11.45 10.57
CA TYR A 39 17.66 11.39 9.13
C TYR A 39 16.39 11.60 8.30
N HIS A 40 15.29 10.94 8.67
CA HIS A 40 14.01 11.10 7.99
C HIS A 40 13.43 12.51 8.16
N GLN A 41 13.58 13.12 9.33
CA GLN A 41 13.23 14.52 9.56
C GLN A 41 14.05 15.48 8.69
N MET A 42 15.32 15.14 8.41
CA MET A 42 16.21 15.93 7.57
C MET A 42 15.89 15.77 6.06
N VAL A 43 15.72 14.54 5.59
CA VAL A 43 15.60 14.24 4.15
C VAL A 43 14.17 14.42 3.64
N SER A 44 13.15 14.17 4.46
CA SER A 44 11.76 14.29 4.02
C SER A 44 10.77 14.45 5.19
N PRO A 45 10.67 15.64 5.81
CA PRO A 45 9.65 15.90 6.82
C PRO A 45 8.21 15.68 6.30
N ASP A 46 7.98 15.91 5.00
CA ASP A 46 6.68 15.76 4.30
C ASP A 46 6.53 14.48 3.46
N ALA A 47 7.42 13.50 3.61
CA ALA A 47 7.22 12.23 2.91
C ALA A 47 5.98 11.52 3.46
N ASN A 48 4.93 11.53 2.63
CA ASN A 48 3.70 10.75 2.78
C ASN A 48 4.05 9.30 3.20
N ILE A 49 3.15 8.59 3.89
CA ILE A 49 3.45 7.24 4.45
C ILE A 49 3.98 6.28 3.36
N PHE A 50 3.55 6.49 2.11
CA PHE A 50 3.98 5.77 0.91
C PHE A 50 5.27 6.27 0.23
N GLY A 51 5.86 7.38 0.69
CA GLY A 51 7.06 8.00 0.14
C GLY A 51 8.30 7.94 1.04
N ARG A 52 8.17 7.45 2.29
CA ARG A 52 9.29 7.40 3.25
C ARG A 52 10.37 6.36 2.93
N SER A 53 10.13 5.44 2.01
CA SER A 53 11.08 4.40 1.65
C SER A 53 10.85 3.90 0.22
N PRO A 54 11.86 3.29 -0.44
CA PRO A 54 11.68 2.60 -1.72
C PRO A 54 10.55 1.56 -1.69
N TYR A 55 10.29 0.96 -0.51
CA TYR A 55 9.20 0.01 -0.29
C TYR A 55 7.80 0.64 -0.30
N GLY A 56 7.68 1.95 -0.07
CA GLY A 56 6.40 2.65 -0.04
C GLY A 56 5.70 2.67 -1.40
N GLN A 57 6.46 2.66 -2.49
CA GLN A 57 5.92 2.61 -3.85
C GLN A 57 5.31 1.23 -4.17
N TYR A 58 5.96 0.15 -3.72
CA TYR A 58 5.42 -1.20 -3.80
C TYR A 58 4.16 -1.38 -2.93
N MET A 59 4.15 -0.84 -1.71
CA MET A 59 2.96 -0.87 -0.85
C MET A 59 1.79 -0.06 -1.43
N LYS A 60 2.07 1.05 -2.11
CA LYS A 60 1.05 1.82 -2.84
C LYS A 60 0.45 1.02 -3.99
N ALA A 61 1.27 0.26 -4.70
CA ALA A 61 0.80 -0.64 -5.76
C ALA A 61 -0.07 -1.76 -5.17
N LEU A 62 0.39 -2.44 -4.12
CA LEU A 62 -0.38 -3.48 -3.42
C LEU A 62 -1.71 -2.95 -2.87
N TRP A 63 -1.72 -1.74 -2.29
CA TRP A 63 -2.94 -1.10 -1.80
C TRP A 63 -3.94 -0.82 -2.92
N ARG A 64 -3.48 -0.34 -4.09
CA ARG A 64 -4.35 -0.14 -5.27
C ARG A 64 -4.94 -1.45 -5.78
N VAL A 65 -4.12 -2.50 -5.83
CA VAL A 65 -4.56 -3.84 -6.24
C VAL A 65 -5.63 -4.36 -5.27
N PHE A 66 -5.39 -4.23 -3.96
CA PHE A 66 -6.36 -4.60 -2.94
C PHE A 66 -7.68 -3.83 -3.08
N LEU A 67 -7.64 -2.52 -3.32
CA LEU A 67 -8.85 -1.71 -3.53
C LEU A 67 -9.64 -2.13 -4.76
N ILE A 68 -8.98 -2.52 -5.85
CA ILE A 68 -9.66 -3.00 -7.06
C ILE A 68 -10.38 -4.32 -6.77
N PHE A 69 -9.68 -5.29 -6.18
CA PHE A 69 -10.27 -6.60 -5.88
C PHE A 69 -11.35 -6.51 -4.79
N GLY A 70 -11.07 -5.81 -3.70
CA GLY A 70 -12.01 -5.60 -2.60
C GLY A 70 -13.23 -4.81 -3.05
N GLY A 71 -13.05 -3.76 -3.87
CA GLY A 71 -14.15 -2.98 -4.44
C GLY A 71 -15.02 -3.81 -5.39
N THR A 72 -14.41 -4.60 -6.27
CA THR A 72 -15.13 -5.49 -7.19
C THR A 72 -15.95 -6.53 -6.42
N TRP A 73 -15.34 -7.16 -5.40
CA TRP A 73 -16.03 -8.14 -4.55
C TRP A 73 -17.18 -7.49 -3.78
N ALA A 74 -16.96 -6.32 -3.16
CA ALA A 74 -18.00 -5.60 -2.43
C ALA A 74 -19.16 -5.19 -3.35
N LEU A 75 -18.88 -4.73 -4.57
CA LEU A 75 -19.90 -4.41 -5.57
C LEU A 75 -20.69 -5.66 -5.98
N TYR A 76 -20.02 -6.79 -6.21
CA TYR A 76 -20.67 -8.06 -6.53
C TYR A 76 -21.60 -8.51 -5.40
N THR A 77 -21.12 -8.51 -4.15
CA THR A 77 -21.91 -8.90 -2.98
C THR A 77 -23.09 -7.95 -2.76
N ALA A 78 -22.88 -6.64 -2.92
CA ALA A 78 -23.96 -5.66 -2.82
C ALA A 78 -25.01 -5.87 -3.92
N TYR A 79 -24.59 -6.18 -5.16
CA TYR A 79 -25.50 -6.51 -6.25
C TYR A 79 -26.34 -7.75 -5.93
N GLU A 80 -25.73 -8.82 -5.42
CA GLU A 80 -26.48 -10.03 -5.01
C GLU A 80 -27.47 -9.76 -3.86
N GLN A 81 -27.15 -8.87 -2.93
CA GLN A 81 -28.04 -8.56 -1.81
C GLN A 81 -29.17 -7.60 -2.16
N ILE A 82 -28.94 -6.67 -3.09
CA ILE A 82 -29.92 -5.65 -3.48
C ILE A 82 -30.86 -6.18 -4.57
N VAL A 83 -30.36 -7.01 -5.49
CA VAL A 83 -31.18 -7.56 -6.59
C VAL A 83 -31.84 -8.86 -6.13
N PRO A 84 -33.19 -8.91 -6.04
CA PRO A 84 -33.91 -10.13 -5.70
C PRO A 84 -33.65 -11.22 -6.75
N GLU A 85 -33.56 -12.47 -6.29
CA GLU A 85 -33.18 -13.65 -7.07
C GLU A 85 -34.00 -13.85 -8.37
N GLU A 86 -35.23 -13.33 -8.40
CA GLU A 86 -36.15 -13.42 -9.54
C GLU A 86 -35.62 -12.77 -10.83
N TYR A 87 -34.89 -11.65 -10.75
CA TYR A 87 -34.30 -11.02 -11.95
C TYR A 87 -33.00 -11.69 -12.41
N ARG A 88 -32.29 -12.36 -11.49
CA ARG A 88 -31.03 -13.06 -11.79
C ARG A 88 -31.28 -14.37 -12.53
N LEU A 89 -32.36 -15.08 -12.19
CA LEU A 89 -32.82 -16.28 -12.89
C LEU A 89 -33.21 -15.98 -14.34
N HIS A 90 -33.90 -14.85 -14.57
CA HIS A 90 -34.43 -14.48 -15.88
C HIS A 90 -33.36 -14.18 -16.94
N TYR A 91 -32.12 -13.88 -16.53
CA TYR A 91 -30.98 -13.72 -17.46
C TYR A 91 -30.18 -15.01 -17.61
N LYS A 92 -30.05 -15.80 -16.53
CA LYS A 92 -29.27 -17.05 -16.54
C LYS A 92 -29.96 -18.18 -17.31
N TYR A 93 -31.30 -18.25 -17.28
CA TYR A 93 -32.09 -19.28 -17.98
C TYR A 93 -32.66 -18.85 -19.33
N ARG A 94 -32.65 -17.55 -19.67
CA ARG A 94 -33.09 -17.09 -21.00
C ARG A 94 -32.20 -17.61 -22.13
N ALA A 95 -30.90 -17.72 -21.87
CA ALA A 95 -29.95 -18.28 -22.83
C ALA A 95 -30.10 -19.80 -23.02
N GLU A 96 -30.58 -20.54 -22.01
CA GLU A 96 -30.82 -21.98 -22.12
C GLU A 96 -32.12 -22.29 -22.89
N HIS A 97 -33.16 -21.47 -22.76
CA HIS A 97 -34.42 -21.69 -23.48
C HIS A 97 -34.39 -21.32 -24.97
N GLU A 98 -33.56 -20.35 -25.39
CA GLU A 98 -33.42 -20.01 -26.83
C GLU A 98 -32.63 -21.08 -27.60
N HIS A 99 -31.78 -21.88 -26.95
CA HIS A 99 -31.00 -22.93 -27.63
C HIS A 99 -31.77 -24.23 -27.87
N ASP A 100 -32.77 -24.55 -27.05
CA ASP A 100 -33.59 -25.76 -27.22
C ASP A 100 -34.68 -25.62 -28.30
N GLU A 101 -35.17 -24.40 -28.56
CA GLU A 101 -36.21 -24.18 -29.58
C GLU A 101 -35.68 -24.27 -31.02
N HIS A 102 -34.37 -24.14 -31.25
CA HIS A 102 -33.77 -24.21 -32.59
C HIS A 102 -33.39 -25.63 -33.05
N VAL A 103 -33.62 -26.68 -32.24
CA VAL A 103 -33.28 -28.08 -32.59
C VAL A 103 -34.50 -28.91 -33.05
N LYS A 104 -35.71 -28.35 -32.97
CA LYS A 104 -36.92 -29.03 -33.45
C LYS A 104 -37.70 -28.15 -34.43
N HIS A 105 -37.23 -28.08 -35.68
CA HIS A 105 -38.12 -27.89 -36.84
C HIS A 105 -37.49 -28.35 -38.14
#